data_AF-A0A1C5C3P4-F1
#
_entry.id   AF-A0A1C5C3P4-F1
#
_cell.length_a   1.000
_cell.length_b   1.000
_cell.length_c   1.000
_cell.angle_alpha   90.00
_cell.angle_beta   90.00
_cell.angle_gamma   90.00
#
_symmetry.space_group_name_H-M   'P 1'
#
loop_
_entity.id
_entity.type
_entity.pdbx_description
1 polymer ?
#
loop_
_entity_poly.entity_id
_entity_poly.type
_entity_poly.pdbx_seq_one_letter_code
_entity_poly.pdbx_strand_id
1 'polypeptide(L)'
;MTADQETPVEHEEAVPGGAAESRPVDLDGLLDERNQRLAHAGIARAEDLLLSRYRLSSREEAFDLLRRTSQRFNVKLHTLADVAVHAPAPQRNAHSWMPRRPRGAAPALPALR
;
A
#
# COMPACT_ATOMS: atom_id res chain seq x y z
N MET A 1 -6.15 -74.82 -14.89
CA MET A 1 -6.66 -73.64 -14.15
C MET A 1 -6.61 -73.97 -12.67
N THR A 2 -5.48 -73.70 -12.02
CA THR A 2 -5.32 -73.59 -10.56
C THR A 2 -4.07 -72.75 -10.34
N ALA A 3 -4.21 -71.65 -9.60
CA ALA A 3 -3.12 -70.79 -9.16
C ALA A 3 -2.54 -71.33 -7.85
N ASP A 4 -1.21 -71.28 -7.66
CA ASP A 4 -0.61 -70.82 -6.41
C ASP A 4 0.92 -70.59 -6.56
N GLN A 5 1.33 -69.40 -6.12
CA GLN A 5 2.59 -68.97 -5.48
C GLN A 5 3.97 -69.29 -6.09
N GLU A 6 4.78 -68.24 -6.29
CA GLU A 6 5.91 -67.90 -5.38
C GLU A 6 6.48 -66.52 -5.76
N THR A 7 6.43 -65.55 -4.83
CA THR A 7 7.26 -64.34 -4.82
C THR A 7 8.46 -64.60 -3.90
N PRO A 8 9.66 -64.06 -4.19
CA PRO A 8 10.10 -62.92 -3.38
C PRO A 8 11.08 -61.95 -4.07
N VAL A 9 11.31 -60.84 -3.35
CA VAL A 9 12.33 -59.78 -3.50
C VAL A 9 12.20 -58.91 -4.77
N GLU A 10 12.15 -57.58 -4.69
CA GLU A 10 13.07 -56.73 -3.95
C GLU A 10 12.38 -55.53 -3.27
N HIS A 11 12.90 -55.22 -2.09
CA HIS A 11 12.72 -53.96 -1.40
C HIS A 11 13.32 -52.85 -2.26
N GLU A 12 12.48 -52.04 -2.91
CA GLU A 12 12.89 -50.71 -3.33
C GLU A 12 12.00 -49.70 -2.60
N GLU A 13 12.30 -49.53 -1.32
CA GLU A 13 11.94 -48.33 -0.57
C GLU A 13 12.74 -47.16 -1.18
N ALA A 14 12.32 -46.72 -2.37
CA ALA A 14 12.83 -45.53 -3.01
C ALA A 14 12.17 -44.30 -2.35
N VAL A 15 12.71 -43.89 -1.21
CA VAL A 15 12.72 -42.47 -0.85
C VAL A 15 14.17 -42.02 -0.95
N PRO A 16 14.52 -41.30 -2.02
CA PRO A 16 15.02 -39.97 -1.72
C PRO A 16 14.72 -38.92 -2.80
N GLY A 17 14.14 -37.80 -2.35
CA GLY A 17 14.67 -36.46 -2.65
C GLY A 17 14.44 -35.86 -4.04
N GLY A 18 13.83 -34.67 -4.03
CA GLY A 18 13.93 -33.69 -5.12
C GLY A 18 12.73 -33.73 -6.06
N ALA A 19 11.80 -32.79 -6.06
CA ALA A 19 11.80 -31.47 -5.49
C ALA A 19 10.58 -31.35 -4.59
N ALA A 20 10.75 -30.83 -3.37
CA ALA A 20 9.76 -29.86 -2.94
C ALA A 20 9.79 -28.81 -4.06
N GLU A 21 8.86 -28.96 -5.01
CA GLU A 21 8.63 -28.03 -6.09
C GLU A 21 8.46 -26.72 -5.34
N SER A 22 9.55 -25.97 -5.26
CA SER A 22 9.63 -24.75 -4.52
C SER A 22 8.82 -23.84 -5.42
N ARG A 23 7.50 -23.86 -5.21
CA ARG A 23 6.58 -22.99 -5.95
C ARG A 23 7.25 -21.63 -5.84
N PRO A 24 7.59 -21.00 -6.97
CA PRO A 24 8.18 -19.69 -6.91
C PRO A 24 7.25 -18.87 -6.04
N VAL A 25 7.78 -18.40 -4.90
CA VAL A 25 7.01 -17.60 -3.96
C VAL A 25 6.48 -16.44 -4.79
N ASP A 26 5.15 -16.28 -4.80
CA ASP A 26 4.50 -15.16 -5.48
C ASP A 26 4.86 -13.87 -4.75
N LEU A 27 6.07 -13.38 -5.04
CA LEU A 27 6.66 -12.24 -4.40
C LEU A 27 5.84 -10.98 -4.71
N ASP A 28 5.29 -10.89 -5.93
CA ASP A 28 4.44 -9.79 -6.35
C ASP A 28 3.16 -9.75 -5.51
N GLY A 29 2.47 -10.90 -5.35
CA GLY A 29 1.30 -10.99 -4.47
C GLY A 29 1.59 -10.62 -3.02
N LEU A 30 2.70 -11.10 -2.45
CA LEU A 30 3.11 -10.75 -1.08
C LEU A 30 3.45 -9.25 -0.92
N LEU A 31 4.10 -8.66 -1.93
CA LEU A 31 4.40 -7.23 -1.95
C LEU A 31 3.12 -6.40 -2.06
N ASP A 32 2.16 -6.83 -2.86
CA ASP A 32 0.87 -6.17 -3.01
C ASP A 32 0.05 -6.22 -1.72
N GLU A 33 -0.01 -7.38 -1.04
CA GLU A 33 -0.64 -7.49 0.28
C GLU A 33 0.01 -6.56 1.31
N ARG A 34 1.35 -6.54 1.34
CA ARG A 34 2.10 -5.63 2.22
C ARG A 34 1.79 -4.17 1.90
N ASN A 35 1.83 -3.80 0.63
CA ASN A 35 1.55 -2.43 0.17
C ASN A 35 0.12 -2.03 0.52
N GLN A 36 -0.83 -2.93 0.36
CA GLN A 36 -2.23 -2.70 0.73
C GLN A 36 -2.36 -2.47 2.23
N ARG A 37 -1.74 -3.29 3.07
CA ARG A 37 -1.72 -3.10 4.52
C ARG A 37 -1.10 -1.76 4.93
N LEU A 38 0.02 -1.38 4.31
CA LEU A 38 0.67 -0.10 4.55
C LEU A 38 -0.20 1.08 4.10
N ALA A 39 -0.90 0.94 2.97
CA ALA A 39 -1.84 1.93 2.49
C ALA A 39 -2.98 2.16 3.50
N HIS A 40 -3.62 1.09 3.99
CA HIS A 40 -4.68 1.18 5.00
C HIS A 40 -4.18 1.80 6.30
N ALA A 41 -3.00 1.39 6.79
CA ALA A 41 -2.40 1.97 7.99
C ALA A 41 -2.04 3.46 7.80
N GLY A 42 -1.60 3.84 6.60
CA GLY A 42 -1.34 5.23 6.22
C GLY A 42 -2.61 6.08 6.22
N ILE A 43 -3.69 5.57 5.64
CA ILE A 43 -5.01 6.23 5.59
C ILE A 43 -5.56 6.43 7.00
N ALA A 44 -5.55 5.39 7.83
CA ALA A 44 -6.00 5.47 9.22
C ALA A 44 -5.26 6.57 10.01
N ARG A 45 -3.93 6.63 9.90
CA ARG A 45 -3.13 7.69 10.54
C ARG A 45 -3.44 9.08 10.02
N ALA A 46 -3.66 9.21 8.71
CA ALA A 46 -4.03 10.49 8.10
C ALA A 46 -5.39 10.98 8.60
N GLU A 47 -6.37 10.09 8.75
CA GLU A 47 -7.68 10.44 9.30
C GLU A 47 -7.55 11.02 10.72
N ASP A 48 -6.83 10.35 11.63
CA ASP A 48 -6.65 10.82 13.01
C ASP A 48 -5.98 12.20 13.06
N LEU A 49 -4.99 12.43 12.17
CA LEU A 49 -4.37 13.74 12.02
C LEU A 49 -5.37 14.78 11.50
N LEU A 50 -6.16 14.47 10.48
CA LEU A 50 -7.17 15.39 9.94
C LEU A 50 -8.24 15.74 10.99
N LEU A 51 -8.67 14.78 11.82
CA LEU A 51 -9.57 15.06 12.95
C LEU A 51 -8.95 16.09 13.89
N SER A 52 -7.70 15.85 14.31
CA SER A 52 -7.01 16.74 15.25
C SER A 52 -6.74 18.14 14.68
N ARG A 53 -6.43 18.24 13.37
CA ARG A 53 -5.93 19.47 12.75
C ARG A 53 -7.00 20.30 12.05
N TYR A 54 -7.99 19.65 11.43
CA TYR A 54 -9.13 20.32 10.78
C TYR A 54 -10.37 20.37 11.67
N ARG A 55 -10.32 19.81 12.89
CA ARG A 55 -11.45 19.74 13.83
C ARG A 55 -12.69 19.09 13.20
N LEU A 56 -12.45 18.05 12.40
CA LEU A 56 -13.52 17.28 11.77
C LEU A 56 -14.30 16.52 12.85
N SER A 57 -15.57 16.27 12.57
CA SER A 57 -16.53 15.71 13.51
C SER A 57 -16.37 14.20 13.67
N SER A 58 -15.83 13.51 12.65
CA SER A 58 -15.68 12.05 12.64
C SER A 58 -14.56 11.57 11.72
N ARG A 59 -14.13 10.31 11.93
CA ARG A 59 -13.19 9.60 11.06
C ARG A 59 -13.72 9.43 9.64
N GLU A 60 -15.02 9.21 9.51
CA GLU A 60 -15.72 9.12 8.22
C GLU A 60 -15.62 10.43 7.45
N GLU A 61 -15.83 11.58 8.11
CA GLU A 61 -15.70 12.90 7.49
C GLU A 61 -14.25 13.16 6.98
N ALA A 62 -13.26 12.68 7.73
CA ALA A 62 -11.85 12.76 7.33
C ALA A 62 -11.52 11.85 6.13
N PHE A 63 -12.02 10.62 6.12
CA PHE A 63 -11.90 9.72 4.98
C PHE A 63 -12.53 10.32 3.73
N ASP A 64 -13.74 10.86 3.87
CA ASP A 64 -14.48 11.50 2.81
C ASP A 64 -13.74 12.72 2.23
N LEU A 65 -13.11 13.53 3.08
CA LEU A 65 -12.24 14.62 2.65
C LEU A 65 -11.07 14.09 1.81
N LEU A 66 -10.38 13.03 2.26
CA LEU A 66 -9.30 12.40 1.52
C LEU A 66 -9.81 11.86 0.17
N ARG A 67 -10.94 11.15 0.15
CA ARG A 67 -11.55 10.57 -1.04
C ARG A 67 -11.91 11.63 -2.07
N ARG A 68 -12.64 12.68 -1.67
CA ARG A 68 -13.03 13.79 -2.57
C ARG A 68 -11.81 14.51 -3.14
N THR A 69 -10.77 14.69 -2.32
CA THR A 69 -9.52 15.35 -2.73
C THR A 69 -8.74 14.48 -3.71
N SER A 70 -8.59 13.19 -3.41
CA SER A 70 -7.97 12.18 -4.28
C SER A 70 -8.64 12.16 -5.67
N GLN A 71 -9.98 12.12 -5.71
CA GLN A 71 -10.75 12.14 -6.94
C GLN A 71 -10.59 13.46 -7.71
N ARG A 72 -10.70 14.61 -7.02
CA ARG A 72 -10.60 15.94 -7.64
C ARG A 72 -9.23 16.19 -8.28
N PHE A 73 -8.16 15.73 -7.65
CA PHE A 73 -6.79 15.96 -8.14
C PHE A 73 -6.19 14.76 -8.85
N ASN A 74 -6.96 13.66 -9.01
CA ASN A 74 -6.51 12.40 -9.61
C ASN A 74 -5.20 11.86 -9.00
N VAL A 75 -5.11 11.86 -7.66
CA VAL A 75 -3.96 11.36 -6.91
C VAL A 75 -4.38 10.12 -6.14
N LYS A 76 -3.54 9.09 -6.06
CA LYS A 76 -3.82 7.88 -5.28
C LYS A 76 -4.06 8.23 -3.81
N LEU A 77 -5.09 7.63 -3.21
CA LEU A 77 -5.52 7.93 -1.84
C LEU A 77 -4.40 7.73 -0.80
N HIS A 78 -3.63 6.64 -0.91
CA HIS A 78 -2.52 6.38 0.00
C HIS A 78 -1.38 7.40 -0.12
N THR A 79 -1.10 7.90 -1.33
CA THR A 79 -0.12 8.97 -1.55
C THR A 79 -0.58 10.27 -0.91
N LEU A 80 -1.87 10.61 -1.04
CA LEU A 80 -2.43 11.79 -0.39
C LEU A 80 -2.37 11.66 1.14
N ALA A 81 -2.70 10.48 1.68
CA ALA A 81 -2.61 10.19 3.10
C ALA A 81 -1.16 10.31 3.62
N ASP A 82 -0.20 9.76 2.88
CA ASP A 82 1.22 9.84 3.23
C ASP A 82 1.72 11.29 3.28
N VAL A 83 1.35 12.10 2.28
CA VAL A 83 1.65 13.55 2.27
C VAL A 83 0.98 14.27 3.44
N ALA A 84 -0.25 13.94 3.79
CA ALA A 84 -0.95 14.54 4.93
C ALA A 84 -0.27 14.19 6.27
N VAL A 85 0.25 12.96 6.42
CA VAL A 85 0.98 12.52 7.61
C VAL A 85 2.32 13.26 7.75
N HIS A 86 3.03 13.48 6.65
CA HIS A 86 4.33 14.15 6.65
C HIS A 86 4.24 15.68 6.57
N ALA A 87 3.05 16.24 6.42
CA ALA A 87 2.87 17.69 6.36
C ALA A 87 3.24 18.35 7.70
N PRO A 88 4.02 19.46 7.67
CA PRO A 88 4.41 20.17 8.89
C PRO A 88 3.17 20.68 9.61
N ALA A 89 3.14 20.64 10.95
CA ALA A 89 1.98 21.06 11.72
C ALA A 89 1.55 22.52 11.42
N PRO A 90 0.25 22.85 11.52
CA PRO A 90 -0.20 24.21 11.30
C PRO A 90 0.44 25.13 12.34
N GLN A 91 0.83 26.34 11.92
CA GLN A 91 1.27 27.38 12.84
C GLN A 91 0.14 27.69 13.83
N ARG A 92 0.49 28.10 15.06
CA ARG A 92 -0.50 28.47 16.07
C ARG A 92 -1.42 29.56 15.51
N ASN A 93 -2.73 29.30 15.49
CA ASN A 93 -3.78 30.16 14.93
C ASN A 93 -3.78 30.33 13.40
N ALA A 94 -3.09 29.47 12.65
CA ALA A 94 -3.20 29.48 11.20
C ALA A 94 -4.61 29.06 10.75
N HIS A 95 -5.26 29.90 9.95
CA HIS A 95 -6.57 29.59 9.35
C HIS A 95 -6.48 28.46 8.30
N SER A 96 -5.29 28.16 7.79
CA SER A 96 -5.05 27.04 6.86
C SER A 96 -3.82 26.25 7.27
N TRP A 97 -3.94 24.92 7.33
CA TRP A 97 -2.81 24.04 7.64
C TRP A 97 -1.90 23.80 6.44
N MET A 98 -2.46 23.42 5.29
CA MET A 98 -1.66 23.16 4.09
C MET A 98 -1.10 24.46 3.51
N PRO A 99 0.23 24.54 3.27
CA PRO A 99 0.78 25.67 2.55
C PRO A 99 0.18 25.73 1.16
N ARG A 100 -0.24 26.93 0.72
CA ARG A 100 -0.61 27.12 -0.69
C ARG A 100 0.60 26.77 -1.55
N ARG A 101 0.37 26.12 -2.68
CA ARG A 101 1.41 25.92 -3.71
C ARG A 101 2.10 27.27 -3.94
N PRO A 102 3.42 27.38 -3.69
CA PRO A 102 4.12 28.63 -3.96
C PRO A 102 3.95 28.95 -5.44
N ARG A 103 3.41 30.14 -5.74
CA ARG A 103 3.36 30.65 -7.11
C ARG A 103 4.76 31.15 -7.46
N GLY A 104 5.66 30.23 -7.76
CA GLY A 104 6.95 30.56 -8.35
C GLY A 104 6.78 30.96 -9.82
N ALA A 105 7.66 31.83 -10.32
CA ALA A 105 7.81 31.99 -11.75
C ALA A 105 8.11 30.61 -12.37
N ALA A 106 7.46 30.30 -13.49
CA ALA A 106 7.78 29.08 -14.22
C ALA A 106 9.29 29.07 -14.51
N PRO A 107 9.98 27.92 -14.40
CA PRO A 107 11.38 27.83 -14.76
C PRO A 107 11.54 28.33 -16.20
N ALA A 108 12.55 29.18 -16.44
CA ALA A 108 12.83 29.68 -17.78
C ALA A 108 13.06 28.47 -18.69
N LEU A 109 12.35 28.41 -19.82
CA LEU A 109 12.53 27.37 -20.83
C LEU A 109 13.45 27.95 -21.91
N PRO A 110 14.77 27.66 -21.88
CA PRO A 110 15.73 28.29 -22.80
C PRO A 110 15.46 27.92 -24.27
N ALA A 111 14.71 26.84 -24.48
CA ALA A 111 14.38 26.27 -25.78
C ALA A 111 13.13 26.89 -26.45
N LEU A 112 12.42 27.80 -25.78
CA LEU A 112 11.28 28.53 -26.35
C LEU A 112 11.68 30.00 -26.50
N ARG A 113 12.37 30.33 -27.59
CA ARG A 113 12.61 31.70 -28.03
C ARG A 113 11.87 31.98 -29.32
#